data_AF-A0AB73TIK2-F1
#
_entry.id   AF-A0AB73TIK2-F1
#
_cell.length_a   1.000
_cell.length_b   1.000
_cell.length_c   1.000
_cell.angle_alpha   90.00
_cell.angle_beta   90.00
_cell.angle_gamma   90.00
#
_symmetry.space_group_name_H-M   'P 1'
#
loop_
_entity.id
_entity.type
_entity.pdbx_description
1 polymer ?
#
loop_
_entity_poly.entity_id
_entity_poly.type
_entity_poly.pdbx_seq_one_letter_code
_entity_poly.pdbx_strand_id
1 'polypeptide(L)'
;MTRREERRKRVIALCEEMVHFMGELDMREAQKYYRKQADALRSENTYFGRRRRYRDIFLASNSGAGGLGDAYITRPDGTGDVPATNAFRDCLSRLLKATYTIP
;
A
#
# COMPACT_ATOMS: atom_id res chain seq x y z
N MET A 1 -15.92 -10.72 -15.52
CA MET A 1 -15.38 -9.77 -14.52
C MET A 1 -14.84 -8.58 -15.29
N THR A 2 -15.16 -7.34 -14.90
CA THR A 2 -14.71 -6.17 -15.67
C THR A 2 -13.25 -5.83 -15.33
N ARG A 3 -12.47 -5.29 -16.28
CA ARG A 3 -11.08 -4.82 -16.03
C ARG A 3 -10.96 -3.88 -14.82
N ARG A 4 -12.04 -3.14 -14.51
CA ARG A 4 -12.12 -2.23 -13.35
C ARG A 4 -12.24 -2.98 -12.03
N GLU A 5 -13.03 -4.05 -11.99
CA GLU A 5 -13.15 -4.92 -10.81
C GLU A 5 -11.87 -5.71 -10.58
N GLU A 6 -11.20 -6.17 -11.64
CA GLU A 6 -9.89 -6.82 -11.57
C GLU A 6 -8.85 -5.90 -10.94
N ARG A 7 -8.78 -4.64 -11.39
CA ARG A 7 -7.90 -3.63 -10.78
C ARG A 7 -8.23 -3.42 -9.31
N ARG A 8 -9.51 -3.33 -8.94
CA ARG A 8 -9.93 -3.17 -7.54
C ARG A 8 -9.47 -4.34 -6.68
N LYS A 9 -9.75 -5.57 -7.11
CA LYS A 9 -9.32 -6.79 -6.39
C LYS A 9 -7.80 -6.84 -6.25
N ARG A 10 -7.06 -6.48 -7.30
CA ARG A 10 -5.60 -6.42 -7.28
C ARG A 10 -5.07 -5.40 -6.28
N VAL A 11 -5.64 -4.19 -6.22
CA VAL A 11 -5.21 -3.16 -5.26
C VAL A 11 -5.50 -3.62 -3.83
N ILE A 12 -6.67 -4.23 -3.58
CA ILE A 12 -7.00 -4.80 -2.26
C ILE A 12 -5.96 -5.84 -1.84
N ALA A 13 -5.67 -6.83 -2.70
CA ALA A 13 -4.70 -7.87 -2.39
C ALA A 13 -3.31 -7.30 -2.10
N LEU A 14 -2.86 -6.31 -2.88
CA LEU A 14 -1.58 -5.64 -2.65
C LEU A 14 -1.58 -4.84 -1.33
N CYS A 15 -2.69 -4.20 -0.95
CA CYS A 15 -2.79 -3.58 0.37
C CYS A 15 -2.70 -4.62 1.51
N GLU A 16 -3.27 -5.82 1.33
CA GLU A 16 -3.17 -6.90 2.32
C GLU A 16 -1.74 -7.44 2.42
N GLU A 17 -1.05 -7.65 1.29
CA GLU A 17 0.37 -7.97 1.26
C GLU A 17 1.20 -6.91 2.02
N MET A 18 0.91 -5.62 1.81
CA MET A 18 1.54 -4.54 2.59
C MET A 18 1.22 -4.63 4.09
N VAL A 19 -0.01 -4.99 4.50
CA VAL A 19 -0.36 -5.20 5.92
C VAL A 19 0.50 -6.29 6.55
N HIS A 20 0.79 -7.36 5.83
CA HIS A 20 1.68 -8.43 6.30
C HIS A 20 3.09 -7.91 6.50
N PHE A 21 3.70 -7.29 5.48
CA PHE A 21 5.04 -6.73 5.60
C PHE A 21 5.15 -5.69 6.72
N MET A 22 4.19 -4.77 6.85
CA MET A 22 4.19 -3.77 7.91
C MET A 22 4.09 -4.40 9.31
N GLY A 23 3.43 -5.56 9.43
CA GLY A 23 3.39 -6.34 10.66
C GLY A 23 4.75 -6.94 11.02
N GLU A 24 5.45 -7.54 10.05
CA GLU A 24 6.79 -8.10 10.23
C GLU A 24 7.83 -7.03 10.62
N LEU A 25 7.58 -5.79 10.22
CA LEU A 25 8.44 -4.64 10.44
C LEU A 25 8.04 -3.81 11.68
N ASP A 26 7.02 -4.23 12.42
CA ASP A 26 6.40 -3.52 13.56
C ASP A 26 6.00 -2.06 13.23
N MET A 27 5.67 -1.79 11.96
CA MET A 27 5.19 -0.49 11.48
C MET A 27 3.68 -0.37 11.66
N ARG A 28 3.22 -0.30 12.90
CA ARG A 28 1.78 -0.40 13.25
C ARG A 28 0.90 0.65 12.59
N GLU A 29 1.37 1.88 12.44
CA GLU A 29 0.59 2.95 11.80
C GLU A 29 0.44 2.73 10.28
N ALA A 30 1.51 2.30 9.62
CA ALA A 30 1.47 1.89 8.21
C ALA A 30 0.56 0.67 8.01
N GLN A 31 0.64 -0.31 8.91
CA GLN A 31 -0.22 -1.49 8.90
C GLN A 31 -1.71 -1.10 8.99
N LYS A 32 -2.08 -0.23 9.94
CA LYS A 32 -3.45 0.28 10.08
C LYS A 32 -3.92 1.01 8.82
N TYR A 33 -3.03 1.81 8.22
CA TYR A 33 -3.33 2.54 6.99
C TYR A 33 -3.71 1.59 5.86
N TYR A 34 -2.88 0.60 5.53
CA TYR A 34 -3.14 -0.31 4.41
C TYR A 34 -4.38 -1.18 4.65
N ARG A 35 -4.63 -1.60 5.90
CA ARG A 35 -5.86 -2.32 6.28
C ARG A 35 -7.10 -1.46 6.02
N LYS A 36 -7.09 -0.21 6.48
CA LYS A 36 -8.18 0.75 6.26
C LYS A 36 -8.44 0.98 4.77
N GLN A 37 -7.40 1.06 3.94
CA GLN A 37 -7.58 1.24 2.49
C GLN A 37 -8.18 0.00 1.81
N ALA A 38 -7.76 -1.21 2.20
CA ALA A 38 -8.32 -2.45 1.69
C ALA A 38 -9.82 -2.56 2.00
N ASP A 39 -10.21 -2.34 3.25
CA ASP A 39 -11.61 -2.40 3.68
C ASP A 39 -12.46 -1.35 2.97
N ALA A 40 -11.92 -0.16 2.82
CA ALA A 40 -12.66 0.92 2.20
C ALA A 40 -12.76 0.78 0.67
N LEU A 41 -11.84 0.05 0.02
CA LEU A 41 -12.00 -0.35 -1.39
C LEU A 41 -13.02 -1.47 -1.58
N ARG A 42 -13.21 -2.36 -0.59
CA ARG A 42 -14.25 -3.40 -0.63
C ARG A 42 -15.65 -2.80 -0.65
N SER A 43 -15.88 -1.78 0.17
CA SER A 43 -17.17 -1.09 0.27
C SER A 43 -17.40 -0.03 -0.82
N GLU A 44 -16.34 0.37 -1.54
CA GLU A 44 -16.44 1.43 -2.56
C GLU A 44 -16.96 0.93 -3.92
N ASN A 45 -18.21 1.28 -4.21
CA ASN A 45 -18.91 0.92 -5.43
C ASN A 45 -18.83 2.01 -6.51
N THR A 46 -18.47 3.25 -6.17
CA THR A 46 -18.40 4.35 -7.14
C THR A 46 -17.06 4.40 -7.86
N TYR A 47 -17.07 4.86 -9.11
CA TYR A 47 -15.84 5.07 -9.87
C TYR A 47 -14.97 6.18 -9.24
N PHE A 48 -15.57 7.32 -8.90
CA PHE A 48 -14.86 8.47 -8.35
C PHE A 48 -14.26 8.19 -6.97
N GLY A 49 -14.99 7.48 -6.10
CA GLY A 49 -14.48 7.05 -4.81
C GLY A 49 -13.27 6.13 -4.94
N ARG A 50 -13.30 5.16 -5.87
CA ARG A 50 -12.12 4.31 -6.16
C ARG A 50 -10.94 5.12 -6.68
N ARG A 51 -11.17 6.04 -7.63
CA ARG A 51 -10.10 6.90 -8.17
C ARG A 51 -9.45 7.73 -7.07
N ARG A 52 -10.24 8.32 -6.17
CA ARG A 52 -9.74 9.08 -5.01
C ARG A 52 -8.87 8.21 -4.11
N ARG A 53 -9.36 7.02 -3.75
CA ARG A 53 -8.59 6.07 -2.91
C ARG A 53 -7.30 5.62 -3.56
N TYR A 54 -7.31 5.31 -4.86
CA TYR A 54 -6.07 4.96 -5.58
C TYR A 54 -5.05 6.10 -5.53
N ARG A 55 -5.50 7.34 -5.72
CA ARG A 55 -4.62 8.52 -5.58
C ARG A 55 -4.06 8.64 -4.17
N ASP A 56 -4.89 8.48 -3.14
CA ASP A 56 -4.46 8.57 -1.74
C ASP A 56 -3.41 7.49 -1.40
N ILE A 57 -3.64 6.24 -1.84
CA ILE A 57 -2.70 5.12 -1.69
C ILE A 57 -1.40 5.42 -2.42
N PHE A 58 -1.48 5.87 -3.67
CA PHE A 58 -0.30 6.20 -4.48
C PHE A 58 0.55 7.27 -3.80
N LEU A 59 -0.05 8.40 -3.41
CA LEU A 59 0.66 9.51 -2.80
C LEU A 59 1.32 9.09 -1.48
N ALA A 60 0.58 8.42 -0.58
CA ALA A 60 1.14 7.97 0.69
C ALA A 60 2.26 6.95 0.50
N SER A 61 2.11 6.04 -0.47
CA SER A 61 3.11 5.00 -0.70
C SER A 61 4.36 5.52 -1.41
N ASN A 62 4.20 6.54 -2.27
CA ASN A 62 5.29 7.16 -3.02
C ASN A 62 6.06 8.21 -2.21
N SER A 63 5.42 8.87 -1.24
CA SER A 63 6.06 9.88 -0.38
C SER A 63 6.72 9.32 0.87
N GLY A 64 6.64 8.00 1.10
CA GLY A 64 7.07 7.37 2.35
C GLY A 64 6.13 7.62 3.54
N ALA A 65 5.10 8.48 3.41
CA ALA A 65 4.14 8.76 4.48
C ALA A 65 3.28 7.55 4.88
N GLY A 66 3.22 6.53 4.02
CA GLY A 66 2.68 5.21 4.32
C GLY A 66 3.64 4.29 5.09
N GLY A 67 4.74 4.82 5.66
CA GLY A 67 5.80 4.04 6.31
C GLY A 67 6.83 3.46 5.33
N LEU A 68 7.10 4.17 4.24
CA LEU A 68 7.87 3.64 3.09
C LEU A 68 9.07 4.50 2.68
N GLY A 69 9.55 5.36 3.57
CA GLY A 69 10.73 6.18 3.31
C GLY A 69 11.96 5.32 3.02
N ASP A 70 12.47 5.41 1.79
CA ASP A 70 13.74 4.92 1.25
C ASP A 70 14.28 3.57 1.73
N ALA A 71 13.94 2.47 1.04
CA ALA A 71 14.71 1.21 0.93
C ALA A 71 15.14 0.47 2.22
N TYR A 72 14.85 1.07 3.37
CA TYR A 72 15.41 0.89 4.69
C TYR A 72 14.27 1.17 5.65
N ILE A 73 13.76 0.11 6.28
CA ILE A 73 12.75 0.28 7.31
C ILE A 73 13.49 0.55 8.61
N THR A 74 13.38 1.78 9.10
CA THR A 74 13.86 2.14 10.43
C THR A 74 13.07 1.34 11.45
N ARG A 75 13.74 0.41 12.14
CA ARG A 75 13.09 -0.35 13.19
C ARG A 75 12.67 0.57 14.33
N PRO A 76 11.51 0.32 14.97
CA PRO A 76 11.07 1.10 16.12
C PRO A 76 11.99 0.95 17.35
N ASP A 77 12.84 -0.08 17.39
CA ASP A 77 13.83 -0.31 18.45
C ASP A 77 15.13 0.49 18.30
N GLY A 78 15.27 1.29 17.23
CA GLY A 78 16.45 2.11 16.98
C GLY A 78 17.71 1.31 16.59
N THR A 79 17.59 0.00 16.31
CA THR A 79 18.73 -0.87 15.92
C THR A 79 19.23 -0.65 14.49
N GLY A 80 18.83 0.45 13.86
CA GLY A 80 19.17 0.82 12.50
C GLY A 80 18.15 0.34 11.48
N ASP A 81 18.48 0.62 10.23
CA ASP A 81 17.62 0.38 9.09
C ASP A 81 17.76 -1.06 8.58
N VAL A 82 16.65 -1.80 8.44
CA VAL A 82 16.66 -3.10 7.78
C VAL A 82 16.43 -2.91 6.29
N PRO A 83 17.24 -3.52 5.40
CA PRO A 83 16.95 -3.50 3.98
C PRO A 83 15.57 -4.13 3.74
N ALA A 84 14.67 -3.36 3.13
CA ALA A 84 13.40 -3.86 2.66
C ALA A 84 13.65 -5.11 1.78
N THR A 85 13.01 -6.24 2.11
CA THR A 85 13.17 -7.48 1.33
C THR A 85 12.80 -7.24 -0.13
N ASN A 86 13.37 -8.00 -1.06
CA ASN A 86 12.98 -7.91 -2.48
C ASN A 86 11.48 -8.10 -2.66
N ALA A 87 10.86 -9.00 -1.89
CA ALA A 87 9.42 -9.23 -1.90
C ALA A 87 8.61 -7.98 -1.52
N PHE A 88 9.05 -7.23 -0.51
CA PHE A 88 8.44 -5.94 -0.16
C PHE A 88 8.56 -4.92 -1.29
N ARG A 89 9.76 -4.78 -1.86
CA ARG A 89 10.03 -3.80 -2.93
C ARG A 89 9.19 -4.11 -4.17
N ASP A 90 9.04 -5.39 -4.50
CA ASP A 90 8.19 -5.86 -5.58
C ASP A 90 6.71 -5.61 -5.31
N CYS A 91 6.24 -5.88 -4.09
CA CYS A 91 4.87 -5.58 -3.68
C CYS A 91 4.58 -4.07 -3.79
N LEU A 92 5.46 -3.22 -3.27
CA LEU A 92 5.34 -1.77 -3.37
C LEU A 92 5.31 -1.29 -4.82
N SER A 93 6.23 -1.77 -5.66
CA SER A 93 6.28 -1.44 -7.08
C SER A 93 4.98 -1.84 -7.80
N ARG A 94 4.44 -3.04 -7.50
CA ARG A 94 3.15 -3.51 -8.03
C ARG A 94 1.99 -2.64 -7.54
N LEU A 95 2.01 -2.20 -6.28
CA LEU A 95 1.00 -1.33 -5.70
C LEU A 95 1.00 0.04 -6.38
N LEU A 96 2.15 0.69 -6.49
CA LEU A 96 2.29 1.99 -7.15
C LEU A 96 1.81 1.94 -8.60
N LYS A 97 2.19 0.91 -9.36
CA LYS A 97 1.68 0.71 -10.73
C LYS A 97 0.17 0.50 -10.77
N ALA A 98 -0.39 -0.25 -9.82
CA ALA A 98 -1.82 -0.53 -9.77
C ALA A 98 -2.66 0.67 -9.30
N THR A 99 -2.10 1.56 -8.48
CA THR A 99 -2.77 2.76 -7.95
C THR A 99 -2.47 4.01 -8.74
N TYR A 100 -1.49 3.98 -9.66
CA TYR A 100 -1.21 5.10 -10.55
C TYR A 100 -2.46 5.53 -11.31
N THR A 101 -2.90 6.74 -11.03
CA THR A 101 -3.97 7.42 -11.77
C THR A 101 -3.30 8.54 -12.54
N ILE A 102 -3.31 8.47 -13.87
CA ILE A 102 -2.89 9.59 -14.71
C ILE A 102 -3.71 10.83 -14.28
N PRO A 103 -3.06 12.00 -14.09
CA PRO A 103 -3.77 13.27 -13.92
C PRO A 103 -4.85 13.45 -14.98
#